data_AF-A0A926PFL8-F1
#
_entry.id   AF-A0A926PFL8-F1
#
_cell.length_a   1.000
_cell.length_b   1.000
_cell.length_c   1.000
_cell.angle_alpha   90.00
_cell.angle_beta   90.00
_cell.angle_gamma   90.00
#
_symmetry.space_group_name_H-M   'P 1'
#
loop_
_entity.id
_entity.type
_entity.pdbx_description
1 polymer ?
#
loop_
_entity_poly.entity_id
_entity_poly.type
_entity_poly.pdbx_seq_one_letter_code
_entity_poly.pdbx_strand_id
1 'polypeptide(L)'
;MDEQLRNLIDEVCRYSDPSPERQKALNRLLVVIQQLPGIYRSSHQDYPQALNQTWEWASRKIGEFEPRPPSVQQSLVIWINGYLKWRIRDLYTKENQYSISLDRPISSNEGDQITLLEQLSDPQFTAPTLDLLEIQIAQIQEAEHHRLGQQVRQYIEKDTTRKLTGCHPRKNPECNCQLLAKRLLLQVPPQRIADVAKEFNVSNQTLYSHWKKNCLPLLQDIGRNLGYQP
;
A
#
# COMPACT_ATOMS: atom_id res chain seq x y z
N MET A 1 -26.14 19.78 18.55
CA MET A 1 -25.68 18.52 17.91
C MET A 1 -26.86 17.72 17.39
N ASP A 2 -27.87 17.44 18.21
CA ASP A 2 -29.10 16.74 17.78
C ASP A 2 -29.88 17.43 16.65
N GLU A 3 -30.05 18.75 16.71
CA GLU A 3 -30.75 19.51 15.67
C GLU A 3 -29.97 19.53 14.33
N GLN A 4 -28.64 19.61 14.41
CA GLN A 4 -27.76 19.50 13.25
C GLN A 4 -27.82 18.10 12.62
N LEU A 5 -27.86 17.04 13.43
CA LEU A 5 -28.02 15.65 12.94
C LEU A 5 -29.38 15.45 12.28
N ARG A 6 -30.47 15.98 12.85
CA ARG A 6 -31.81 15.93 12.24
C ARG A 6 -31.83 16.62 10.89
N ASN A 7 -31.30 17.85 10.81
CA ASN A 7 -31.25 18.60 9.56
C ASN A 7 -30.43 17.89 8.47
N LEU A 8 -29.31 17.23 8.85
CA LEU A 8 -28.48 16.47 7.91
C LEU A 8 -29.16 15.17 7.45
N ILE A 9 -29.88 14.48 8.34
CA ILE A 9 -30.66 13.29 7.97
C ILE A 9 -31.80 13.71 7.02
N ASP A 10 -32.52 14.78 7.33
CA ASP A 10 -33.58 15.33 6.47
C ASP A 10 -33.03 15.77 5.11
N GLU A 11 -31.85 16.40 5.06
CA GLU A 11 -31.18 16.78 3.80
C GLU A 11 -30.85 15.53 2.95
N VAL A 12 -30.39 14.44 3.56
CA VAL A 12 -30.10 13.18 2.85
C VAL A 12 -31.40 12.51 2.35
N CYS A 13 -32.48 12.58 3.12
CA CYS A 13 -33.77 12.00 2.76
C CYS A 13 -34.53 12.79 1.68
N ARG A 14 -34.19 14.07 1.46
CA ARG A 14 -34.80 14.93 0.42
C ARG A 14 -34.38 14.58 -1.01
N TYR A 15 -33.23 13.94 -1.19
CA TYR A 15 -32.71 13.58 -2.51
C TYR A 15 -32.92 12.09 -2.79
N SER A 16 -33.47 11.75 -3.96
CA SER A 16 -33.66 10.36 -4.39
C SER A 16 -32.33 9.69 -4.77
N ASP A 17 -32.19 8.41 -4.47
CA ASP A 17 -31.02 7.60 -4.89
C ASP A 17 -31.21 7.14 -6.34
N PRO A 18 -30.23 7.30 -7.26
CA PRO A 18 -28.90 7.90 -7.12
C PRO A 18 -28.82 9.37 -7.58
N SER A 19 -28.41 10.29 -6.69
CA SER A 19 -28.12 11.69 -7.01
C SER A 19 -26.77 12.11 -6.41
N PRO A 20 -25.94 12.90 -7.14
CA PRO A 20 -24.68 13.40 -6.62
C PRO A 20 -24.85 14.34 -5.42
N GLU A 21 -25.98 15.05 -5.33
CA GLU A 21 -26.37 15.89 -4.20
C GLU A 21 -26.59 15.04 -2.94
N ARG A 22 -27.24 13.88 -3.09
CA ARG A 22 -27.42 12.89 -2.00
C ARG A 22 -26.07 12.40 -1.48
N GLN A 23 -25.13 12.07 -2.37
CA GLN A 23 -23.80 11.59 -1.99
C GLN A 23 -23.02 12.65 -1.19
N LYS A 24 -23.12 13.92 -1.58
CA LYS A 24 -22.47 15.04 -0.89
C LYS A 24 -23.05 15.27 0.51
N ALA A 25 -24.38 15.21 0.65
CA ALA A 25 -25.06 15.30 1.94
C ALA A 25 -24.70 14.11 2.85
N LEU A 26 -24.67 12.90 2.29
CA LEU A 26 -24.29 11.68 2.99
C LEU A 26 -22.85 11.72 3.52
N ASN A 27 -21.89 12.17 2.70
CA ASN A 27 -20.50 12.30 3.12
C ASN A 27 -20.36 13.27 4.31
N ARG A 28 -21.10 14.38 4.31
CA ARG A 28 -21.12 15.32 5.45
C ARG A 28 -21.69 14.67 6.70
N LEU A 29 -22.78 13.91 6.57
CA LEU A 29 -23.39 13.18 7.68
C LEU A 29 -22.43 12.12 8.24
N LEU A 30 -21.77 11.34 7.39
CA LEU A 30 -20.81 10.30 7.80
C LEU A 30 -19.63 10.88 8.57
N VAL A 31 -19.09 12.04 8.16
CA VAL A 31 -18.01 12.72 8.89
C VAL A 31 -18.46 13.08 10.31
N VAL A 32 -19.68 13.62 10.46
CA VAL A 32 -20.23 13.96 11.78
C VAL A 32 -20.47 12.70 12.62
N ILE A 33 -21.04 11.65 12.03
CA ILE A 33 -21.34 10.38 12.71
C ILE A 33 -20.06 9.70 13.22
N GLN A 34 -19.01 9.66 12.42
CA GLN A 34 -17.73 9.04 12.79
C GLN A 34 -17.04 9.76 13.95
N GLN A 35 -17.33 11.05 14.14
CA GLN A 35 -16.81 11.86 15.24
C GLN A 35 -17.66 11.77 16.52
N LEU A 36 -18.81 11.08 16.49
CA LEU A 36 -19.66 10.97 17.67
C LEU A 36 -19.00 10.10 18.76
N PRO A 37 -19.03 10.55 20.03
CA PRO A 37 -18.58 9.73 21.14
C PRO A 37 -19.53 8.54 21.33
N GLY A 38 -18.98 7.34 21.48
CA GLY A 38 -19.75 6.13 21.81
C GLY A 38 -19.94 5.13 20.68
N ILE A 39 -19.35 5.34 19.49
CA ILE A 39 -19.23 4.27 18.48
C ILE A 39 -18.42 3.11 19.10
N TYR A 40 -18.99 1.92 19.06
CA TYR A 40 -18.40 0.72 19.65
C TYR A 40 -17.06 0.41 19.00
N ARG A 41 -16.02 0.24 19.80
CA ARG A 41 -14.68 -0.16 19.36
C ARG A 41 -14.38 -1.56 19.88
N SER A 42 -13.86 -2.41 19.01
CA SER A 42 -13.40 -3.75 19.36
C SER A 42 -11.94 -3.93 18.95
N SER A 43 -11.19 -4.70 19.73
CA SER A 43 -9.80 -5.09 19.41
C SER A 43 -9.73 -6.26 18.42
N HIS A 44 -10.87 -6.72 17.90
CA HIS A 44 -10.94 -7.85 16.98
C HIS A 44 -10.31 -7.52 15.62
N GLN A 45 -9.65 -8.50 15.00
CA GLN A 45 -8.98 -8.34 13.70
C GLN A 45 -9.94 -7.87 12.59
N ASP A 46 -11.14 -8.43 12.53
CA ASP A 46 -12.19 -8.04 11.57
C ASP A 46 -12.95 -6.75 11.89
N TYR A 47 -12.66 -6.10 13.01
CA TYR A 47 -13.37 -4.87 13.38
C TYR A 47 -13.34 -3.77 12.29
N PRO A 48 -12.21 -3.50 11.61
CA PRO A 48 -12.17 -2.51 10.53
C PRO A 48 -13.09 -2.87 9.35
N GLN A 49 -13.16 -4.15 9.00
CA GLN A 49 -14.04 -4.64 7.93
C GLN A 49 -15.51 -4.52 8.33
N ALA A 50 -15.86 -4.95 9.55
CA ALA A 50 -17.22 -4.82 10.09
C ALA A 50 -17.67 -3.34 10.15
N LEU A 51 -16.75 -2.45 10.52
CA LEU A 51 -17.00 -1.02 10.59
C LEU A 51 -17.27 -0.43 9.21
N ASN A 52 -16.48 -0.79 8.19
CA ASN A 52 -16.71 -0.32 6.82
C ASN A 52 -18.07 -0.78 6.26
N GLN A 53 -18.40 -2.06 6.44
CA GLN A 53 -19.72 -2.60 6.05
C GLN A 53 -20.88 -1.94 6.81
N THR A 54 -20.64 -1.52 8.05
CA THR A 54 -21.63 -0.78 8.83
C THR A 54 -21.88 0.60 8.24
N TRP A 55 -20.86 1.31 7.74
CA TRP A 55 -21.05 2.60 7.06
C TRP A 55 -21.77 2.47 5.71
N GLU A 56 -21.44 1.44 4.94
CA GLU A 56 -22.15 1.13 3.70
C GLU A 56 -23.62 0.82 3.96
N TRP A 57 -23.92 0.05 4.99
CA TRP A 57 -25.30 -0.22 5.39
C TRP A 57 -26.00 1.04 5.88
N ALA A 58 -25.38 1.80 6.78
CA ALA A 58 -25.95 3.01 7.34
C ALA A 58 -26.28 4.01 6.23
N SER A 59 -25.40 4.18 5.24
CA SER A 59 -25.65 5.09 4.11
C SER A 59 -26.85 4.72 3.23
N ARG A 60 -27.14 3.42 3.11
CA ARG A 60 -28.31 2.92 2.36
C ARG A 60 -29.59 3.02 3.17
N LYS A 61 -29.49 2.81 4.49
CA LYS A 61 -30.63 2.66 5.39
C LYS A 61 -30.92 3.89 6.27
N ILE A 62 -30.15 4.96 6.13
CA ILE A 62 -30.36 6.19 6.91
C ILE A 62 -31.74 6.81 6.69
N GLY A 63 -32.36 6.59 5.53
CA GLY A 63 -33.73 7.04 5.26
C GLY A 63 -34.82 6.29 6.02
N GLU A 64 -34.50 5.11 6.56
CA GLU A 64 -35.40 4.30 7.40
C GLU A 64 -35.15 4.55 8.90
N PHE A 65 -34.24 5.46 9.25
CA PHE A 65 -33.88 5.74 10.63
C PHE A 65 -34.92 6.64 11.31
N GLU A 66 -35.59 6.10 12.33
CA GLU A 66 -36.51 6.86 13.18
C GLU A 66 -35.85 7.22 14.53
N PRO A 67 -35.66 8.51 14.83
CA PRO A 67 -35.04 8.93 16.09
C PRO A 67 -35.95 8.68 17.28
N ARG A 68 -35.47 7.93 18.29
CA ARG A 68 -36.17 7.73 19.56
C ARG A 68 -35.72 8.78 20.62
N PRO A 69 -36.62 9.25 21.50
CA PRO A 69 -36.24 10.09 22.65
C PRO A 69 -35.31 9.32 23.62
N PRO A 70 -34.40 9.97 24.38
CA PRO A 70 -34.33 11.42 24.67
C PRO A 70 -33.39 12.25 23.78
N SER A 71 -32.49 11.64 22.99
CA SER A 71 -31.61 12.38 22.06
C SER A 71 -31.42 11.63 20.74
N VAL A 72 -31.31 12.37 19.64
CA VAL A 72 -31.13 11.79 18.30
C VAL A 72 -29.74 11.20 18.15
N GLN A 73 -28.74 11.85 18.73
CA GLN A 73 -27.38 11.35 18.77
C GLN A 73 -27.30 9.98 19.44
N GLN A 74 -27.88 9.79 20.64
CA GLN A 74 -27.81 8.50 21.33
C GLN A 74 -28.56 7.42 20.55
N SER A 75 -29.74 7.74 20.01
CA SER A 75 -30.51 6.81 19.20
C SER A 75 -29.77 6.38 17.94
N LEU A 76 -29.07 7.30 17.28
CA LEU A 76 -28.27 7.01 16.09
C LEU A 76 -27.07 6.13 16.42
N VAL A 77 -26.36 6.45 17.51
CA VAL A 77 -25.23 5.64 18.00
C VAL A 77 -25.69 4.23 18.39
N ILE A 78 -26.83 4.08 19.07
CA ILE A 78 -27.40 2.77 19.43
C ILE A 78 -27.74 1.97 18.18
N TRP A 79 -28.35 2.61 17.17
CA TRP A 79 -28.75 1.96 15.93
C TRP A 79 -27.54 1.44 15.14
N ILE A 80 -26.51 2.28 15.00
CA ILE A 80 -25.23 1.91 14.35
C ILE A 80 -24.53 0.80 15.13
N ASN A 81 -24.39 0.96 16.45
CA ASN A 81 -23.72 -0.02 17.31
C ASN A 81 -24.45 -1.36 17.34
N GLY A 82 -25.78 -1.35 17.25
CA GLY A 82 -26.58 -2.56 17.13
C GLY A 82 -26.14 -3.35 15.90
N TYR A 83 -26.19 -2.72 14.72
CA TYR A 83 -25.77 -3.36 13.48
C TYR A 83 -24.30 -3.80 13.50
N LEU A 84 -23.39 -2.95 13.99
CA LEU A 84 -21.97 -3.25 14.08
C LEU A 84 -21.68 -4.50 14.91
N LYS A 85 -22.32 -4.64 16.07
CA LYS A 85 -22.16 -5.84 16.93
C LYS A 85 -22.62 -7.11 16.21
N TRP A 86 -23.74 -7.06 15.51
CA TRP A 86 -24.22 -8.20 14.73
C TRP A 86 -23.30 -8.53 13.57
N ARG A 87 -22.72 -7.53 12.90
CA ARG A 87 -21.78 -7.75 11.81
C ARG A 87 -20.46 -8.36 12.25
N ILE A 88 -19.91 -7.91 13.38
CA ILE A 88 -18.73 -8.56 13.98
C ILE A 88 -19.04 -10.03 14.28
N ARG A 89 -20.22 -10.32 14.83
CA ARG A 89 -20.63 -11.69 15.14
C ARG A 89 -20.86 -12.56 13.90
N ASP A 90 -21.40 -11.99 12.83
CA ASP A 90 -21.60 -12.70 11.56
C ASP A 90 -20.26 -13.05 10.90
N LEU A 91 -19.30 -12.13 10.91
CA LEU A 91 -17.94 -12.37 10.42
C LEU A 91 -17.25 -13.47 11.25
N TYR A 92 -17.36 -13.38 12.57
CA TYR A 92 -16.86 -14.41 13.49
C TYR A 92 -17.45 -15.80 13.24
N THR A 93 -18.75 -15.88 12.95
CA THR A 93 -19.42 -17.16 12.68
C THR A 93 -18.93 -17.77 11.36
N LYS A 94 -18.59 -16.94 10.36
CA LYS A 94 -18.02 -17.40 9.08
C LYS A 94 -16.57 -17.83 9.22
N GLU A 95 -15.74 -17.14 10.01
CA GLU A 95 -14.38 -17.59 10.31
C GLU A 95 -14.36 -18.93 11.04
N ASN A 96 -15.27 -19.14 12.00
CA ASN A 96 -15.41 -20.42 12.69
C ASN A 96 -15.85 -21.59 11.77
N GLN A 97 -16.46 -21.30 10.60
CA GLN A 97 -16.74 -22.34 9.59
C GLN A 97 -15.47 -22.81 8.86
N TYR A 98 -14.40 -22.02 8.87
CA TYR A 98 -13.09 -22.37 8.34
C TYR A 98 -12.07 -22.62 9.46
N SER A 99 -12.52 -22.96 10.67
CA SER A 99 -11.60 -23.33 11.75
C SER A 99 -10.80 -24.56 11.31
N ILE A 100 -9.56 -24.32 10.89
CA ILE A 100 -8.60 -25.36 10.59
C ILE A 100 -8.37 -26.06 11.93
N SER A 101 -8.80 -27.31 12.04
CA SER A 101 -8.47 -28.13 13.19
C SER A 101 -6.95 -28.13 13.35
N LEU A 102 -6.48 -27.74 14.54
CA LEU A 102 -5.04 -27.69 14.85
C LEU A 102 -4.43 -29.10 14.87
N ASP A 103 -5.27 -30.13 15.01
CA ASP A 103 -4.91 -31.54 14.95
C ASP A 103 -4.84 -32.07 13.51
N ARG A 104 -5.11 -31.22 12.50
CA ARG A 104 -5.01 -31.63 11.10
C ARG A 104 -3.55 -31.88 10.74
N PRO A 105 -3.21 -33.07 10.19
CA PRO A 105 -1.85 -33.36 9.77
C PRO A 105 -1.47 -32.50 8.56
N ILE A 106 -0.28 -31.91 8.62
CA ILE A 106 0.34 -31.13 7.55
C ILE A 106 1.50 -31.98 6.98
N SER A 107 1.63 -32.03 5.66
CA SER A 107 2.78 -32.68 5.03
C SER A 107 4.02 -31.80 5.20
N SER A 108 4.98 -32.23 6.03
CA SER A 108 6.33 -31.67 5.98
C SER A 108 7.10 -32.25 4.79
N ASN A 109 8.08 -31.51 4.27
CA ASN A 109 8.92 -31.93 3.15
C ASN A 109 9.75 -33.20 3.43
N GLU A 110 9.77 -33.70 4.66
CA GLU A 110 10.55 -34.86 5.11
C GLU A 110 9.72 -36.13 5.33
N GLY A 111 8.42 -36.11 5.01
CA GLY A 111 7.55 -37.30 5.06
C GLY A 111 6.92 -37.56 6.43
N ASP A 112 7.32 -36.82 7.46
CA ASP A 112 6.67 -36.83 8.77
C ASP A 112 5.41 -35.95 8.77
N GLN A 113 4.29 -36.53 9.24
CA GLN A 113 3.03 -35.83 9.42
C GLN A 113 3.04 -35.14 10.79
N ILE A 114 3.33 -33.84 10.80
CA ILE A 114 3.21 -33.01 12.00
C ILE A 114 1.84 -32.33 12.03
N THR A 115 1.26 -32.17 13.20
CA THR A 115 0.04 -31.38 13.38
C THR A 115 0.37 -29.89 13.46
N LEU A 116 -0.60 -29.03 13.13
CA LEU A 116 -0.42 -27.57 13.26
C LEU A 116 -0.16 -27.18 14.72
N LEU A 117 -0.78 -27.88 15.68
CA LEU A 117 -0.58 -27.66 17.10
C LEU A 117 0.87 -27.92 17.55
N GLU A 118 1.48 -29.00 17.07
CA GLU A 118 2.87 -29.34 17.38
C GLU A 118 3.83 -28.28 16.83
N GLN A 119 3.57 -27.77 15.63
CA GLN A 119 4.37 -26.70 15.04
C GLN A 119 4.25 -25.36 15.81
N LEU A 120 3.05 -25.03 16.30
CA LEU A 120 2.83 -23.82 17.11
C LEU A 120 3.38 -23.95 18.54
N SER A 121 3.50 -25.19 19.03
CA SER A 121 4.04 -25.49 20.36
C SER A 121 5.58 -25.52 20.38
N ASP A 122 6.22 -25.43 19.21
CA ASP A 122 7.67 -25.28 19.13
C ASP A 122 8.07 -23.95 19.80
N PRO A 123 8.93 -23.95 20.83
CA PRO A 123 9.41 -22.73 21.46
C PRO A 123 10.19 -21.80 20.50
N GLN A 124 10.57 -22.28 19.31
CA GLN A 124 11.11 -21.45 18.23
C GLN A 124 10.02 -20.79 17.37
N PHE A 125 8.77 -21.25 17.46
CA PHE A 125 7.63 -20.64 16.78
C PHE A 125 7.28 -19.32 17.46
N THR A 126 7.79 -18.23 16.91
CA THR A 126 7.33 -16.89 17.23
C THR A 126 6.13 -16.59 16.36
N ALA A 127 4.93 -16.56 16.95
CA ALA A 127 3.76 -16.05 16.25
C ALA A 127 4.11 -14.66 15.70
N PRO A 128 4.05 -14.44 14.38
CA PRO A 128 4.49 -13.18 13.82
C PRO A 128 3.55 -12.09 14.34
N THR A 129 4.06 -11.26 15.25
CA THR A 129 3.40 -10.01 15.63
C THR A 129 3.34 -9.12 14.39
N LEU A 130 2.41 -8.16 14.39
CA LEU A 130 2.29 -7.19 13.28
C LEU A 130 3.66 -6.54 12.98
N ASP A 131 4.41 -6.20 14.03
CA ASP A 131 5.78 -5.67 13.96
C ASP A 131 6.76 -6.63 13.26
N LEU A 132 6.64 -7.95 13.47
CA LEU A 132 7.49 -8.95 12.84
C LEU A 132 7.20 -9.09 11.34
N LEU A 133 5.93 -8.99 10.94
CA LEU A 133 5.53 -9.00 9.53
C LEU A 133 6.05 -7.75 8.80
N GLU A 134 5.96 -6.58 9.43
CA GLU A 134 6.50 -5.34 8.86
C GLU A 134 8.02 -5.45 8.66
N ILE A 135 8.75 -6.01 9.63
CA ILE A 135 10.20 -6.28 9.50
C ILE A 135 10.48 -7.25 8.34
N GLN A 136 9.71 -8.34 8.22
CA GLN A 136 9.89 -9.30 7.13
C GLN A 136 9.59 -8.70 5.75
N ILE A 137 8.52 -7.91 5.63
CA ILE A 137 8.19 -7.20 4.38
C ILE A 137 9.34 -6.27 4.00
N ALA A 138 9.86 -5.49 4.95
CA ALA A 138 10.99 -4.61 4.71
C ALA A 138 12.25 -5.38 4.25
N GLN A 139 12.56 -6.53 4.86
CA GLN A 139 13.68 -7.39 4.46
C GLN A 139 13.51 -7.94 3.04
N ILE A 140 12.30 -8.40 2.69
CA ILE A 140 12.01 -8.90 1.33
C ILE A 140 12.19 -7.79 0.31
N GLN A 141 11.65 -6.59 0.59
CA GLN A 141 11.78 -5.42 -0.27
C GLN A 141 13.24 -4.99 -0.43
N GLU A 142 14.02 -4.96 0.66
CA GLU A 142 15.44 -4.62 0.63
C GLU A 142 16.25 -5.63 -0.19
N ALA A 143 15.99 -6.94 0.00
CA ALA A 143 16.63 -8.00 -0.76
C ALA A 143 16.31 -7.90 -2.26
N GLU A 144 15.06 -7.62 -2.60
CA GLU A 144 14.63 -7.40 -3.99
C GLU A 144 15.30 -6.15 -4.59
N HIS A 145 15.28 -5.03 -3.88
CA HIS A 145 15.95 -3.80 -4.29
C HIS A 145 17.44 -4.01 -4.51
N HIS A 146 18.11 -4.71 -3.59
CA HIS A 146 19.53 -5.03 -3.70
C HIS A 146 19.81 -5.93 -4.92
N ARG A 147 18.99 -6.97 -5.14
CA ARG A 147 19.11 -7.86 -6.31
C ARG A 147 18.96 -7.10 -7.62
N LEU A 148 17.92 -6.26 -7.74
CA LEU A 148 17.68 -5.44 -8.94
C LEU A 148 18.83 -4.45 -9.17
N GLY A 149 19.30 -3.78 -8.11
CA GLY A 149 20.45 -2.88 -8.16
C GLY A 149 21.72 -3.58 -8.66
N GLN A 150 21.99 -4.81 -8.20
CA GLN A 150 23.11 -5.61 -8.69
C GLN A 150 22.97 -5.97 -10.17
N GLN A 151 21.77 -6.34 -10.63
CA GLN A 151 21.55 -6.64 -12.05
C GLN A 151 21.76 -5.41 -12.93
N VAL A 152 21.24 -4.25 -12.54
CA VAL A 152 21.46 -2.98 -13.26
C VAL A 152 22.94 -2.62 -13.29
N ARG A 153 23.65 -2.79 -12.16
CA ARG A 153 25.11 -2.57 -12.10
C ARG A 153 25.85 -3.48 -13.07
N GLN A 154 25.56 -4.78 -13.06
CA GLN A 154 26.18 -5.74 -13.99
C GLN A 154 25.86 -5.40 -15.45
N TYR A 155 24.65 -4.93 -15.73
CA TYR A 155 24.27 -4.48 -17.06
C TYR A 155 25.10 -3.27 -17.50
N ILE A 156 25.25 -2.27 -16.62
CA ILE A 156 26.10 -1.09 -16.89
C ILE A 156 27.57 -1.51 -17.11
N GLU A 157 28.07 -2.46 -16.33
CA GLU A 157 29.46 -2.91 -16.43
C GLU A 157 29.75 -3.66 -17.75
N LYS A 158 28.87 -4.59 -18.14
CA LYS A 158 29.06 -5.47 -19.30
C LYS A 158 28.57 -4.86 -20.63
N ASP A 159 27.50 -4.06 -20.59
CA ASP A 159 26.81 -3.49 -21.76
C ASP A 159 26.69 -4.47 -22.95
N THR A 160 26.19 -5.68 -22.69
CA THR A 160 26.15 -6.78 -23.68
C THR A 160 25.37 -6.44 -24.95
N THR A 161 24.38 -5.54 -24.85
CA THR A 161 23.55 -5.10 -25.97
C THR A 161 24.09 -3.85 -26.68
N ARG A 162 25.20 -3.28 -26.19
CA ARG A 162 25.79 -2.02 -26.65
C ARG A 162 24.83 -0.82 -26.66
N LYS A 163 23.72 -0.91 -25.93
CA LYS A 163 22.74 0.19 -25.85
C LYS A 163 23.32 1.40 -25.11
N LEU A 164 24.15 1.18 -24.09
CA LEU A 164 24.72 2.27 -23.28
C LEU A 164 25.94 2.91 -23.96
N THR A 165 26.77 2.12 -24.62
CA THR A 165 27.93 2.61 -25.39
C THR A 165 27.52 3.29 -26.70
N GLY A 166 26.46 2.82 -27.37
CA GLY A 166 25.90 3.46 -28.56
C GLY A 166 25.15 4.77 -28.31
N CYS A 167 24.84 5.06 -27.05
CA CYS A 167 24.19 6.28 -26.59
C CYS A 167 25.28 7.30 -26.21
N HIS A 168 25.55 8.28 -27.06
CA HIS A 168 26.60 9.29 -26.81
C HIS A 168 26.26 10.66 -27.43
N PRO A 169 26.87 11.76 -26.95
CA PRO A 169 26.80 13.05 -27.62
C PRO A 169 27.41 12.98 -29.04
N ARG A 170 26.80 13.68 -30.01
CA ARG A 170 27.24 13.65 -31.43
C ARG A 170 28.72 13.98 -31.65
N LYS A 171 29.30 14.88 -30.86
CA LYS A 171 30.68 15.35 -31.01
C LYS A 171 31.68 14.61 -30.12
N ASN A 172 31.22 13.78 -29.18
CA ASN A 172 32.07 13.18 -28.14
C ASN A 172 31.60 11.75 -27.84
N PRO A 173 31.97 10.76 -28.69
CA PRO A 173 31.58 9.36 -28.50
C PRO A 173 32.15 8.74 -27.22
N GLU A 174 33.29 9.26 -26.72
CA GLU A 174 33.90 8.85 -25.46
C GLU A 174 33.00 9.10 -24.25
N CYS A 175 32.14 10.13 -24.28
CA CYS A 175 31.22 10.48 -23.20
C CYS A 175 29.87 9.73 -23.31
N ASN A 176 29.93 8.42 -23.54
CA ASN A 176 28.74 7.60 -23.69
C ASN A 176 27.98 7.37 -22.36
N CYS A 177 26.75 6.89 -22.47
CA CYS A 177 25.83 6.66 -21.36
C CYS A 177 26.38 5.61 -20.36
N GLN A 178 27.22 4.66 -20.83
CA GLN A 178 27.88 3.67 -19.98
C GLN A 178 28.94 4.32 -19.06
N LEU A 179 29.83 5.14 -19.64
CA LEU A 179 30.87 5.84 -18.88
C LEU A 179 30.24 6.76 -17.83
N LEU A 180 29.22 7.53 -18.24
CA LEU A 180 28.49 8.40 -17.34
C LEU A 180 27.83 7.62 -16.20
N ALA A 181 27.17 6.50 -16.49
CA ALA A 181 26.58 5.66 -15.46
C ALA A 181 27.64 5.12 -14.47
N LYS A 182 28.81 4.68 -14.97
CA LYS A 182 29.91 4.21 -14.11
C LYS A 182 30.42 5.31 -13.18
N ARG A 183 30.71 6.51 -13.71
CA ARG A 183 31.29 7.62 -12.94
C ARG A 183 30.29 8.30 -11.98
N LEU A 184 29.03 8.41 -12.40
CA LEU A 184 28.00 9.13 -11.64
C LEU A 184 27.24 8.24 -10.64
N LEU A 185 27.14 6.93 -10.88
CA LEU A 185 26.32 6.02 -10.04
C LEU A 185 27.12 4.93 -9.34
N LEU A 186 28.15 4.36 -9.99
CA LEU A 186 28.88 3.19 -9.45
C LEU A 186 30.16 3.57 -8.69
N GLN A 187 30.77 4.71 -9.00
CA GLN A 187 31.96 5.18 -8.33
C GLN A 187 31.65 5.75 -6.93
N VAL A 188 32.50 5.46 -5.96
CA VAL A 188 32.42 6.01 -4.60
C VAL A 188 33.72 6.77 -4.31
N PRO A 189 33.68 8.10 -4.09
CA PRO A 189 32.50 8.98 -4.17
C PRO A 189 32.02 9.20 -5.62
N PRO A 190 30.71 9.44 -5.84
CA PRO A 190 30.20 9.76 -7.17
C PRO A 190 30.84 11.04 -7.72
N GLN A 191 31.25 11.00 -8.99
CA GLN A 191 31.75 12.20 -9.65
C GLN A 191 30.60 13.15 -10.00
N ARG A 192 30.89 14.45 -10.05
CA ARG A 192 29.90 15.42 -10.55
C ARG A 192 30.00 15.49 -12.07
N ILE A 193 28.88 15.74 -12.73
CA ILE A 193 28.83 15.94 -14.19
C ILE A 193 29.78 17.07 -14.62
N ALA A 194 30.01 18.07 -13.77
CA ALA A 194 30.97 19.15 -14.02
C ALA A 194 32.43 18.67 -14.14
N ASP A 195 32.82 17.68 -13.34
CA ASP A 195 34.18 17.17 -13.33
C ASP A 195 34.43 16.31 -14.57
N VAL A 196 33.47 15.44 -14.92
CA VAL A 196 33.49 14.66 -16.16
C VAL A 196 33.48 15.57 -17.39
N ALA A 197 32.67 16.64 -17.38
CA ALA A 197 32.63 17.61 -18.48
C ALA A 197 34.01 18.28 -18.70
N LYS A 198 34.71 18.64 -17.61
CA LYS A 198 36.07 19.20 -17.68
C LYS A 198 37.08 18.17 -18.20
N GLU A 199 37.04 16.94 -17.70
CA GLU A 199 37.95 15.84 -18.09
C GLU A 199 37.90 15.59 -19.61
N PHE A 200 36.71 15.61 -20.20
CA PHE A 200 36.50 15.32 -21.63
C PHE A 200 36.39 16.57 -22.51
N ASN A 201 36.64 17.77 -21.98
CA ASN A 201 36.53 19.05 -22.67
C ASN A 201 35.15 19.25 -23.36
N VAL A 202 34.07 18.84 -22.67
CA VAL A 202 32.67 18.99 -23.12
C VAL A 202 31.99 20.09 -22.31
N SER A 203 31.09 20.85 -22.94
CA SER A 203 30.24 21.80 -22.20
C SER A 203 29.40 21.08 -21.14
N ASN A 204 29.46 21.54 -19.89
CA ASN A 204 28.69 20.98 -18.78
C ASN A 204 27.18 20.93 -19.09
N GLN A 205 26.64 21.97 -19.72
CA GLN A 205 25.23 22.02 -20.11
C GLN A 205 24.87 20.94 -21.13
N THR A 206 25.79 20.66 -22.06
CA THR A 206 25.61 19.60 -23.07
C THR A 206 25.60 18.23 -22.40
N LEU A 207 26.57 17.97 -21.52
CA LEU A 207 26.69 16.68 -20.84
C LEU A 207 25.52 16.43 -19.87
N TYR A 208 25.11 17.46 -19.12
CA TYR A 208 23.95 17.41 -18.24
C TYR A 208 22.65 17.15 -19.01
N SER A 209 22.44 17.87 -20.12
CA SER A 209 21.27 17.65 -20.98
C SER A 209 21.25 16.23 -21.56
N HIS A 210 22.42 15.72 -21.99
CA HIS A 210 22.53 14.35 -22.49
C HIS A 210 22.20 13.33 -21.40
N TRP A 211 22.77 13.49 -20.20
CA TRP A 211 22.48 12.66 -19.03
C TRP A 211 20.98 12.61 -18.71
N LYS A 212 20.36 13.78 -18.56
CA LYS A 212 18.97 13.89 -18.14
C LYS A 212 17.97 13.42 -19.20
N LYS A 213 18.23 13.68 -20.48
CA LYS A 213 17.27 13.39 -21.57
C LYS A 213 17.47 12.03 -22.25
N ASN A 214 18.66 11.45 -22.18
CA ASN A 214 18.99 10.21 -22.89
C ASN A 214 19.46 9.12 -21.93
N CYS A 215 20.51 9.38 -21.15
CA CYS A 215 21.11 8.34 -20.31
C CYS A 215 20.15 7.85 -19.21
N LEU A 216 19.53 8.78 -18.48
CA LEU A 216 18.65 8.45 -17.36
C LEU A 216 17.37 7.72 -17.81
N PRO A 217 16.64 8.17 -18.85
CA PRO A 217 15.51 7.40 -19.39
C PRO A 217 15.90 6.01 -19.89
N LEU A 218 17.08 5.87 -20.51
CA LEU A 218 17.57 4.57 -20.98
C LEU A 218 17.85 3.62 -19.81
N LEU A 219 18.46 4.11 -18.72
CA LEU A 219 18.69 3.33 -17.51
C LEU A 219 17.37 2.95 -16.82
N GLN A 220 16.37 3.83 -16.83
CA GLN A 220 15.03 3.52 -16.33
C GLN A 220 14.34 2.43 -17.15
N ASP A 221 14.46 2.48 -18.48
CA ASP A 221 13.93 1.44 -19.37
C ASP A 221 14.62 0.09 -19.12
N ILE A 222 15.95 0.09 -18.96
CA ILE A 222 16.70 -1.12 -18.57
C ILE A 222 16.22 -1.65 -17.22
N GLY A 223 16.04 -0.77 -16.22
CA GLY A 223 15.52 -1.15 -14.92
C GLY A 223 14.14 -1.79 -15.01
N ARG A 224 13.20 -1.19 -15.76
CA ARG A 224 11.86 -1.74 -15.98
C ARG A 224 11.89 -3.11 -16.64
N ASN A 225 12.75 -3.29 -17.65
CA ASN A 225 12.94 -4.58 -18.32
C ASN A 225 13.53 -5.66 -17.40
N LEU A 226 14.24 -5.27 -16.34
CA LEU A 226 14.75 -6.17 -15.31
C LEU A 226 13.74 -6.41 -14.16
N GLY A 227 12.57 -5.78 -14.20
CA GLY A 227 11.50 -5.96 -13.21
C GLY A 227 11.35 -4.83 -12.20
N TYR A 228 12.08 -3.72 -12.35
CA TYR A 228 11.90 -2.56 -11.47
C TYR A 228 10.57 -1.85 -11.74
N GLN A 229 9.71 -1.80 -10.72
CA GLN A 229 8.47 -1.04 -10.71
C GLN A 229 8.66 0.23 -9.84
N PRO A 230 8.51 1.43 -10.43
CA PRO A 230 8.67 2.70 -9.71
C PRO A 230 7.49 3.06 -8.82
#